data_AF-A0A934EA78-F1
#
_entry.id   AF-A0A934EA78-F1
#
_cell.length_a   1.000
_cell.length_b   1.000
_cell.length_c   1.000
_cell.angle_alpha   90.00
_cell.angle_beta   90.00
_cell.angle_gamma   90.00
#
_symmetry.space_group_name_H-M   'P 1'
#
loop_
_entity.id
_entity.type
_entity.pdbx_description
1 polymer ?
#
loop_
_entity_poly.entity_id
_entity_poly.type
_entity_poly.pdbx_seq_one_letter_code
_entity_poly.pdbx_strand_id
1 'polypeptide(L)' 'MKLKNVQIELNTTEIQQILAIALDENAADALAFIKDNLCKRIEKALQQH' A
#
# COMPACT_ATOMS: atom_id res chain seq x y z
N MET A 1 10.13 14.60 12.24
CA MET A 1 9.74 14.76 10.82
C MET A 1 8.28 15.18 10.76
N LYS A 2 7.94 16.27 10.04
CA LYS A 2 6.54 16.51 9.66
C LYS A 2 6.25 15.63 8.46
N LEU A 3 5.50 14.55 8.65
CA LEU A 3 4.98 13.74 7.54
C LEU A 3 4.09 14.66 6.71
N LYS A 4 4.45 14.88 5.44
CA LYS A 4 3.59 15.56 4.48
C LYS A 4 2.49 14.59 4.07
N ASN A 5 1.31 15.10 3.73
CA ASN A 5 0.25 14.25 3.19
C ASN A 5 0.75 13.60 1.88
N VAL A 6 0.66 12.26 1.82
CA VAL A 6 0.98 11.48 0.63
C VAL A 6 -0.33 10.93 0.07
N GLN A 7 -0.63 11.27 -1.19
CA GLN A 7 -1.72 10.64 -1.94
C GLN A 7 -1.15 9.51 -2.78
N ILE A 8 -1.76 8.33 -2.70
CA ILE A 8 -1.38 7.15 -3.45
C ILE A 8 -2.58 6.69 -4.25
N GLU A 9 -2.45 6.70 -5.57
CA GLU A 9 -3.49 6.21 -6.47
C GLU A 9 -3.39 4.68 -6.62
N LEU A 10 -4.48 3.96 -6.39
CA LEU A 10 -4.51 2.52 -6.56
C LEU A 10 -5.17 2.16 -7.88
N ASN A 11 -4.55 1.26 -8.63
CA ASN A 11 -5.17 0.69 -9.83
C ASN A 11 -6.18 -0.41 -9.46
N THR A 12 -6.99 -0.81 -10.44
CA THR A 12 -8.04 -1.81 -10.25
C THR A 12 -7.53 -3.13 -9.68
N THR A 13 -6.34 -3.59 -10.07
CA THR A 13 -5.74 -4.84 -9.57
C THR A 13 -5.36 -4.73 -8.10
N GLU A 14 -4.76 -3.60 -7.71
CA GLU A 14 -4.42 -3.32 -6.31
C GLU A 14 -5.68 -3.25 -5.44
N ILE A 15 -6.75 -2.63 -5.93
CA ILE A 15 -8.04 -2.57 -5.23
C ILE A 15 -8.62 -3.98 -5.06
N GLN A 16 -8.61 -4.80 -6.11
CA GLN A 16 -9.08 -6.20 -6.03
C GLN A 16 -8.30 -7.01 -5.01
N GLN A 17 -6.98 -6.85 -4.96
CA GLN A 17 -6.13 -7.55 -4.00
C GLN A 17 -6.44 -7.14 -2.56
N ILE A 18 -6.66 -5.84 -2.30
CA ILE A 18 -7.07 -5.35 -0.97
C ILE A 18 -8.42 -5.95 -0.55
N LEU A 19 -9.38 -5.98 -1.47
CA LEU A 19 -10.69 -6.57 -1.20
C LEU A 19 -10.59 -8.07 -0.91
N ALA A 20 -9.76 -8.82 -1.64
CA ALA A 20 -9.51 -10.23 -1.36
C ALA A 20 -8.87 -10.43 0.02
N ILE A 21 -7.85 -9.64 0.37
CA ILE A 21 -7.22 -9.66 1.70
C ILE A 21 -8.24 -9.42 2.82
N ALA A 22 -9.17 -8.47 2.61
CA ALA A 22 -10.20 -8.15 3.60
C ALA A 22 -11.25 -9.26 3.77
N LEU A 23 -11.46 -10.10 2.76
CA LEU A 23 -12.43 -11.20 2.79
C LEU A 23 -11.84 -12.50 3.33
N ASP A 24 -10.61 -12.84 2.92
CA ASP A 24 -9.98 -14.12 3.23
C ASP A 24 -9.12 -14.09 4.51
N GLU A 25 -9.00 -12.92 5.16
CA GLU A 25 -8.22 -12.67 6.40
C GLU A 25 -6.76 -13.19 6.35
N ASN A 26 -6.20 -13.38 5.15
CA ASN A 26 -4.83 -13.88 5.00
C ASN A 26 -3.81 -12.80 5.39
N ALA A 27 -3.38 -12.86 6.65
CA ALA A 27 -2.38 -11.94 7.21
C ALA A 27 -1.05 -11.93 6.44
N ALA A 28 -0.67 -13.03 5.78
CA ALA A 28 0.58 -13.09 5.00
C ALA A 28 0.46 -12.24 3.73
N ASP A 29 -0.66 -12.36 3.02
CA ASP A 29 -0.92 -11.58 1.79
C ASP A 29 -1.14 -10.09 2.11
N ALA A 30 -1.80 -9.80 3.24
CA ALA A 30 -1.93 -8.45 3.77
C ALA A 30 -0.58 -7.80 4.04
N LEU A 31 0.31 -8.53 4.72
CA LEU A 31 1.63 -8.04 5.08
C LEU A 31 2.51 -7.83 3.84
N ALA A 32 2.45 -8.76 2.88
CA ALA A 32 3.15 -8.66 1.61
C ALA A 32 2.68 -7.42 0.84
N PHE A 33 1.37 -7.22 0.70
CA PHE A 33 0.82 -6.05 0.01
C PHE A 33 1.26 -4.73 0.66
N ILE A 34 1.20 -4.62 1.99
CA ILE A 34 1.63 -3.40 2.69
C ILE A 34 3.12 -3.14 2.49
N LYS A 35 3.97 -4.14 2.73
CA LYS A 35 5.43 -3.97 2.68
C LYS A 35 5.95 -3.74 1.27
N ASP A 36 5.50 -4.56 0.32
CA ASP A 36 6.07 -4.57 -1.03
C ASP A 36 5.42 -3.58 -1.98
N ASN A 37 4.18 -3.16 -1.70
CA ASN A 37 3.50 -2.15 -2.51
C ASN A 37 3.46 -0.80 -1.78
N LEU A 38 2.67 -0.69 -0.71
CA LEU A 38 2.37 0.61 -0.10
C LEU A 38 3.59 1.28 0.53
N CYS A 39 4.39 0.57 1.34
CA CYS A 39 5.57 1.15 2.00
C CYS A 39 6.58 1.69 0.99
N LYS A 40 6.91 0.91 -0.06
CA LYS A 40 7.85 1.36 -1.11
C LYS A 40 7.35 2.62 -1.83
N ARG A 41 6.04 2.71 -2.08
CA ARG A 41 5.43 3.88 -2.74
C ARG A 41 5.45 5.10 -1.83
N ILE A 42 5.15 4.92 -0.54
CA ILE A 42 5.25 5.99 0.47
C ILE A 42 6.69 6.48 0.59
N GLU A 43 7.67 5.58 0.72
CA GLU A 43 9.09 5.92 0.80
C GLU A 43 9.54 6.72 -0.42
N LYS A 44 9.19 6.26 -1.62
CA LYS A 44 9.51 6.96 -2.87
C LYS A 44 8.86 8.35 -2.91
N ALA A 45 7.59 8.47 -2.52
CA ALA A 45 6.91 9.76 -2.47
C ALA A 45 7.55 10.72 -1.44
N LEU A 46 8.02 10.20 -0.30
CA LEU A 46 8.72 11.00 0.71
C LEU A 46 10.14 11.40 0.29
N GLN A 47 10.84 10.60 -0.52
CA GLN A 47 12.19 10.89 -1.03
C GLN A 47 12.20 11.92 -2.17
N GLN A 48 11.13 12.03 -2.94
CA GLN A 48 11.02 12.96 -4.07
C GLN A 48 10.74 14.42 -3.65
N HIS A 49 10.78 14.74 -2.35
CA HIS A 49 10.29 16.01 -1.78
C HIS A 49 11.16 16.63 -0.69
#